data_AF-A0A371GBQ9-F1
#
_entry.id   AF-A0A371GBQ9-F1
#
_cell.length_a   1.000
_cell.length_b   1.000
_cell.length_c   1.000
_cell.angle_alpha   90.00
_cell.angle_beta   90.00
_cell.angle_gamma   90.00
#
_symmetry.space_group_name_H-M   'P 1'
#
loop_
_entity.id
_entity.type
_entity.pdbx_description
1 polymer ?
#
loop_
_entity_poly.entity_id
_entity_poly.type
_entity_poly.pdbx_seq_one_letter_code
_entity_poly.pdbx_strand_id
1 'polypeptide(L)'
;MAVTKSLSIFLMVAISCVAAAQATNFNITNRCNYTVWAAAVPGGGVRLDTNQSWSINVTNGTTGGRIWGRTNCTFDSAGRGKCLTGDCNGVLQCNNTYGTPPNTLVEYALNQYNNLDFYDISLVDGFNIPIEFTPTFNCTSVQCAADITGECPTQLQVPGGCNNPCTVFNTTQYCCTSGSSSCGPTDYSKFFKDRCPDAYSYPMDDATSTFTCMGGSDYGVIVNNCPYTVWAAASPGGGRRLDRGQTWNLWVNPGTAMARIWGRTGCNFDGSGHGRCQTGDCTGGLNCQGWGVPPNTLAEFALNQYANQDFYDISLVDGFNIPMDFYPLNGGCHKLSCTADINGQCPGPLRAPGGCNNPCTVFKTNEYCCTNGQGSCGPTNYSRFFKDRCHDSYSYPQDDPTSTFTCSSGSNYRVVFCPLGYPHVPLLMPGSTTNEY
;
A
#
# COMPACT_ATOMS: atom_id res chain seq x y z
N MET A 1 20.62 7.02 68.82
CA MET A 1 19.96 7.43 67.56
C MET A 1 20.19 6.32 66.54
N ALA A 2 19.19 5.44 66.37
CA ALA A 2 19.17 4.43 65.34
C ALA A 2 18.11 4.86 64.33
N VAL A 3 18.52 5.15 63.10
CA VAL A 3 17.61 5.54 62.01
C VAL A 3 17.30 4.27 61.21
N THR A 4 16.07 3.80 61.34
CA THR A 4 15.47 2.71 60.58
C THR A 4 15.34 3.09 59.10
N LYS A 5 15.90 2.27 58.20
CA LYS A 5 15.72 2.37 56.75
C LYS A 5 14.30 1.90 56.38
N SER A 6 13.52 2.77 55.73
CA SER A 6 12.27 2.38 55.07
C SER A 6 12.57 2.07 53.60
N LEU A 7 12.30 0.84 53.17
CA LEU A 7 12.48 0.36 51.80
C LEU A 7 11.14 0.56 51.06
N SER A 8 11.05 1.58 50.20
CA SER A 8 9.88 1.74 49.33
C SER A 8 10.01 0.83 48.11
N ILE A 9 9.12 -0.16 48.01
CA ILE A 9 8.95 -1.02 46.83
C ILE A 9 8.19 -0.20 45.78
N PHE A 10 8.88 0.20 44.71
CA PHE A 10 8.25 0.76 43.52
C PHE A 10 7.79 -0.41 42.65
N LEU A 11 6.47 -0.62 42.58
CA LEU A 11 5.85 -1.61 41.70
C LEU A 11 5.92 -1.06 40.25
N MET A 12 6.87 -1.55 39.44
CA MET A 12 6.86 -1.30 38.00
C MET A 12 5.69 -2.07 37.38
N VAL A 13 4.62 -1.36 37.05
CA VAL A 13 3.60 -1.86 36.13
C VAL A 13 4.24 -1.88 34.75
N ALA A 14 4.67 -3.06 34.30
CA ALA A 14 5.07 -3.29 32.92
C ALA A 14 3.81 -3.12 32.04
N ILE A 15 3.66 -1.95 31.44
CA ILE A 15 2.71 -1.75 30.34
C ILE A 15 3.29 -2.52 29.16
N SER A 16 2.81 -3.73 28.93
CA SER A 16 3.05 -4.47 27.70
C SER A 16 2.38 -3.69 26.56
N CYS A 17 3.16 -2.90 25.83
CA CYS A 17 2.78 -2.41 24.52
C CYS A 17 2.58 -3.62 23.60
N VAL A 18 1.33 -4.05 23.46
CA VAL A 18 0.94 -5.01 22.42
C VAL A 18 1.02 -4.23 21.11
N ALA A 19 2.08 -4.42 20.34
CA ALA A 19 2.13 -3.94 18.97
C ALA A 19 0.93 -4.54 18.24
N ALA A 20 0.03 -3.70 17.74
CA ALA A 20 -1.07 -4.16 16.89
C ALA A 20 -0.44 -4.79 15.64
N ALA A 21 -0.54 -6.12 15.54
CA ALA A 21 -0.02 -6.84 14.38
C ALA A 21 -0.82 -6.40 13.15
N GLN A 22 -0.13 -5.80 12.16
CA GLN A 22 -0.75 -5.45 10.88
C GLN A 22 -1.26 -6.72 10.21
N ALA A 23 -2.46 -6.69 9.64
CA ALA A 23 -3.08 -7.85 8.99
C ALA A 23 -3.58 -7.51 7.58
N THR A 24 -3.38 -8.44 6.64
CA THR A 24 -3.96 -8.41 5.30
C THR A 24 -5.35 -9.07 5.34
N ASN A 25 -6.34 -8.43 4.72
CA ASN A 25 -7.70 -8.95 4.64
C ASN A 25 -7.90 -9.71 3.33
N PHE A 26 -8.35 -10.96 3.41
CA PHE A 26 -8.79 -11.75 2.27
C PHE A 26 -10.30 -11.90 2.32
N ASN A 27 -10.99 -11.55 1.22
CA ASN A 27 -12.42 -11.75 1.07
C ASN A 27 -12.70 -12.92 0.12
N ILE A 28 -13.04 -14.08 0.66
CA ILE A 28 -13.35 -15.30 -0.09
C ILE A 28 -14.83 -15.29 -0.45
N THR A 29 -15.16 -15.36 -1.74
CA THR A 29 -16.56 -15.40 -2.21
C THR A 29 -16.82 -16.65 -3.04
N ASN A 30 -17.85 -17.41 -2.69
CA ASN A 30 -18.28 -18.53 -3.52
C ASN A 30 -19.14 -18.01 -4.69
N ARG A 31 -18.62 -18.07 -5.91
CA ARG A 31 -19.39 -17.77 -7.14
C ARG A 31 -19.83 -19.01 -7.91
N CYS A 32 -19.54 -20.21 -7.40
CA CYS A 32 -20.03 -21.46 -7.98
C CYS A 32 -21.55 -21.58 -7.78
N ASN A 33 -22.23 -22.29 -8.67
CA ASN A 33 -23.66 -22.59 -8.57
C ASN A 33 -23.97 -23.77 -7.60
N TYR A 34 -23.01 -24.11 -6.74
CA TYR A 34 -23.11 -25.14 -5.70
C TYR A 34 -22.41 -24.67 -4.43
N THR A 35 -22.73 -25.31 -3.31
CA THR A 35 -22.09 -25.04 -2.02
C THR A 35 -20.60 -25.40 -2.06
N VAL A 36 -19.75 -24.49 -1.59
CA VAL A 36 -18.33 -24.70 -1.38
C VAL A 36 -18.03 -24.52 0.11
N TRP A 37 -17.25 -25.44 0.69
CA TRP A 37 -16.72 -25.25 2.03
C TRP A 37 -15.34 -24.63 1.91
N ALA A 38 -15.28 -23.30 1.95
CA ALA A 38 -14.02 -22.57 1.95
C ALA A 38 -13.17 -22.99 3.14
N ALA A 39 -11.86 -23.03 2.93
CA ALA A 39 -10.86 -23.37 3.92
C ALA A 39 -9.64 -22.46 3.75
N ALA A 40 -9.01 -22.12 4.87
CA ALA A 40 -7.78 -21.36 4.88
C ALA A 40 -6.89 -21.74 6.05
N VAL A 41 -5.58 -21.75 5.82
CA VAL A 41 -4.57 -21.87 6.87
C VAL A 41 -3.57 -20.72 6.68
N PRO A 42 -3.47 -19.78 7.64
CA PRO A 42 -4.39 -19.57 8.76
C PRO A 42 -5.79 -19.12 8.30
N GLY A 43 -6.82 -19.41 9.11
CA GLY A 43 -8.17 -18.86 8.91
C GLY A 43 -9.30 -19.78 9.37
N GLY A 44 -9.17 -21.11 9.18
CA GLY A 44 -10.19 -22.09 9.53
C GLY A 44 -11.00 -22.53 8.31
N GLY A 45 -12.32 -22.61 8.43
CA GLY A 45 -13.18 -22.92 7.29
C GLY A 45 -14.66 -22.63 7.51
N VAL A 46 -15.37 -22.34 6.42
CA VAL A 46 -16.77 -21.89 6.44
C VAL A 46 -17.53 -22.51 5.27
N ARG A 47 -18.77 -22.93 5.52
CA ARG A 47 -19.70 -23.32 4.46
C ARG A 47 -20.23 -22.06 3.76
N LEU A 48 -20.01 -21.95 2.46
CA LEU A 48 -20.49 -20.86 1.62
C LEU A 48 -21.45 -21.41 0.56
N ASP A 49 -22.70 -21.00 0.63
CA ASP A 49 -23.63 -21.12 -0.50
C ASP A 49 -23.28 -20.13 -1.61
N THR A 50 -23.91 -20.27 -2.76
CA THR A 50 -23.70 -19.37 -3.91
C THR A 50 -23.87 -17.91 -3.50
N ASN A 51 -22.90 -17.09 -3.88
CA ASN A 51 -22.76 -15.66 -3.58
C ASN A 51 -22.55 -15.30 -2.10
N GLN A 52 -22.30 -16.26 -1.22
CA GLN A 52 -21.86 -15.98 0.14
C GLN A 52 -20.36 -15.70 0.19
N SER A 53 -19.96 -14.87 1.14
CA SER A 53 -18.57 -14.46 1.36
C SER A 53 -18.11 -14.71 2.79
N TRP A 54 -16.82 -14.89 2.96
CA TRP A 54 -16.13 -15.03 4.24
C TRP A 54 -14.83 -14.23 4.18
N SER A 55 -14.59 -13.42 5.21
CA SER A 55 -13.36 -12.64 5.33
C SER A 55 -12.45 -13.19 6.42
N ILE A 56 -11.15 -13.23 6.14
CA ILE A 56 -10.11 -13.56 7.12
C ILE A 56 -9.10 -12.42 7.17
N ASN A 57 -8.58 -12.16 8.37
CA ASN A 57 -7.46 -11.25 8.58
C ASN A 57 -6.24 -12.10 8.90
N VAL A 58 -5.19 -11.95 8.09
CA VAL A 58 -3.97 -12.73 8.21
C VAL A 58 -2.82 -11.81 8.54
N THR A 59 -2.10 -12.13 9.61
CA THR A 59 -1.01 -11.29 10.13
C THR A 59 0.10 -11.15 9.10
N ASN A 60 0.64 -9.94 8.98
CA ASN A 60 1.79 -9.66 8.13
C ASN A 60 3.01 -10.51 8.53
N GLY A 61 3.81 -10.97 7.56
CA GLY A 61 4.90 -11.91 7.80
C GLY A 61 4.49 -13.40 7.80
N THR A 62 3.19 -13.71 7.64
CA THR A 62 2.72 -15.11 7.49
C THR A 62 3.37 -15.76 6.27
N THR A 63 3.93 -16.96 6.46
CA THR A 63 4.46 -17.84 5.40
C THR A 63 3.59 -19.08 5.24
N GLY A 64 3.59 -19.64 4.03
CA GLY A 64 2.87 -20.89 3.74
C GLY A 64 1.35 -20.77 3.87
N GLY A 65 0.82 -19.56 3.68
CA GLY A 65 -0.61 -19.33 3.71
C GLY A 65 -1.30 -20.04 2.56
N ARG A 66 -2.42 -20.71 2.82
CA ARG A 66 -3.23 -21.37 1.79
C ARG A 66 -4.70 -21.04 1.94
N ILE A 67 -5.39 -20.81 0.83
CA ILE A 67 -6.85 -20.73 0.71
C ILE A 67 -7.29 -21.72 -0.35
N TRP A 68 -8.31 -22.52 -0.08
CA TRP A 68 -8.86 -23.46 -1.06
C TRP A 68 -10.34 -23.71 -0.82
N GLY A 69 -11.03 -24.20 -1.85
CA GLY A 69 -12.43 -24.63 -1.72
C GLY A 69 -12.54 -26.15 -1.64
N ARG A 70 -13.48 -26.61 -0.81
CA ARG A 70 -13.78 -28.04 -0.62
C ARG A 70 -15.18 -28.34 -1.14
N THR A 71 -15.35 -29.52 -1.72
CA THR A 71 -16.61 -29.92 -2.36
C THR A 71 -17.22 -31.15 -1.70
N ASN A 72 -18.56 -31.23 -1.81
CA ASN A 72 -19.36 -32.36 -1.36
C ASN A 72 -19.04 -32.80 0.08
N CYS A 73 -19.04 -31.83 1.00
CA CYS A 73 -18.73 -32.09 2.40
C CYS A 73 -19.98 -32.39 3.22
N THR A 74 -19.81 -33.25 4.22
CA THR A 74 -20.81 -33.48 5.27
C THR A 74 -20.12 -33.32 6.61
N PHE A 75 -20.68 -32.48 7.50
CA PHE A 75 -20.17 -32.25 8.86
C PHE A 75 -21.30 -32.39 9.87
N ASP A 76 -20.97 -32.93 11.06
CA ASP A 76 -21.83 -32.94 12.23
C ASP A 76 -21.93 -31.55 12.87
N SER A 77 -22.73 -31.39 13.92
CA SER A 77 -22.89 -30.12 14.63
C SER A 77 -21.62 -29.65 15.36
N ALA A 78 -20.64 -30.53 15.56
CA ALA A 78 -19.32 -30.20 16.10
C ALA A 78 -18.32 -29.84 14.98
N GLY A 79 -18.75 -29.84 13.72
CA GLY A 79 -17.90 -29.55 12.57
C GLY A 79 -16.98 -30.71 12.19
N ARG A 80 -17.28 -31.95 12.57
CA ARG A 80 -16.51 -33.15 12.20
C ARG A 80 -17.22 -33.94 11.12
N GLY A 81 -16.48 -34.50 10.18
CA GLY A 81 -17.06 -35.16 9.02
C GLY A 81 -16.03 -35.38 7.92
N LYS A 82 -16.41 -35.13 6.67
CA LYS A 82 -15.53 -35.36 5.51
C LYS A 82 -15.97 -34.56 4.29
N CYS A 83 -15.00 -34.10 3.51
CA CYS A 83 -15.17 -33.58 2.15
C CYS A 83 -14.74 -34.61 1.10
N LEU A 84 -15.33 -34.55 -0.10
CA LEU A 84 -14.87 -35.35 -1.24
C LEU A 84 -13.51 -34.87 -1.76
N THR A 85 -13.33 -33.55 -1.86
CA THR A 85 -12.07 -32.93 -2.29
C THR A 85 -11.63 -31.84 -1.30
N GLY A 86 -10.32 -31.69 -1.11
CA GLY A 86 -9.73 -30.68 -0.21
C GLY A 86 -9.99 -30.89 1.29
N ASP A 87 -10.34 -32.10 1.73
CA ASP A 87 -10.60 -32.38 3.14
C ASP A 87 -9.37 -32.09 4.01
N CYS A 88 -9.57 -31.50 5.19
CA CYS A 88 -8.47 -31.13 6.09
C CYS A 88 -8.54 -31.92 7.40
N ASN A 89 -8.44 -33.24 7.29
CA ASN A 89 -8.52 -34.21 8.41
C ASN A 89 -9.92 -34.27 9.05
N GLY A 90 -10.95 -34.25 8.21
CA GLY A 90 -12.34 -34.47 8.59
C GLY A 90 -12.94 -33.39 9.48
N VAL A 91 -12.44 -32.16 9.40
CA VAL A 91 -12.97 -31.02 10.17
C VAL A 91 -13.37 -29.84 9.29
N LEU A 92 -14.38 -29.10 9.73
CA LEU A 92 -14.84 -27.87 9.08
C LEU A 92 -13.80 -26.77 9.25
N GLN A 93 -13.26 -26.62 10.46
CA GLN A 93 -12.23 -25.64 10.83
C GLN A 93 -10.84 -26.21 10.57
N CYS A 94 -10.25 -25.90 9.42
CA CYS A 94 -8.90 -26.33 9.08
C CYS A 94 -7.86 -25.55 9.90
N ASN A 95 -7.23 -26.22 10.87
CA ASN A 95 -6.20 -25.64 11.72
C ASN A 95 -4.87 -26.36 11.48
N ASN A 96 -3.86 -25.63 11.00
CA ASN A 96 -2.49 -26.13 10.79
C ASN A 96 -2.37 -27.42 9.94
N THR A 97 -3.41 -27.74 9.18
CA THR A 97 -3.49 -28.93 8.31
C THR A 97 -4.04 -28.48 6.97
N TYR A 98 -3.26 -28.70 5.91
CA TYR A 98 -3.70 -28.39 4.55
C TYR A 98 -4.68 -29.45 4.02
N GLY A 99 -5.40 -29.10 2.95
CA GLY A 99 -6.35 -29.99 2.31
C GLY A 99 -5.67 -31.18 1.63
N THR A 100 -6.38 -32.31 1.55
CA THR A 100 -5.97 -33.47 0.78
C THR A 100 -6.26 -33.26 -0.71
N PRO A 101 -5.29 -33.54 -1.61
CA PRO A 101 -5.50 -33.51 -3.05
C PRO A 101 -6.69 -34.37 -3.53
N PRO A 102 -7.38 -33.97 -4.62
CA PRO A 102 -7.12 -32.76 -5.39
C PRO A 102 -7.73 -31.52 -4.74
N ASN A 103 -6.99 -30.42 -4.70
CA ASN A 103 -7.53 -29.11 -4.36
C ASN A 103 -6.80 -27.99 -5.09
N THR A 104 -7.56 -27.13 -5.77
CA THR A 104 -7.03 -25.89 -6.35
C THR A 104 -6.65 -24.94 -5.21
N LEU A 105 -5.40 -24.51 -5.16
CA LEU A 105 -4.88 -23.67 -4.08
C LEU A 105 -4.70 -22.22 -4.55
N VAL A 106 -4.97 -21.27 -3.66
CA VAL A 106 -4.28 -19.99 -3.62
C VAL A 106 -3.24 -20.07 -2.52
N GLU A 107 -1.97 -19.92 -2.87
CA GLU A 107 -0.87 -19.86 -1.91
C GLU A 107 -0.41 -18.41 -1.75
N TYR A 108 0.01 -18.04 -0.54
CA TYR A 108 0.50 -16.70 -0.27
C TYR A 108 1.54 -16.68 0.87
N ALA A 109 2.41 -15.70 0.80
CA ALA A 109 3.36 -15.38 1.85
C ALA A 109 3.48 -13.85 1.95
N LEU A 110 3.09 -13.29 3.10
CA LEU A 110 2.93 -11.85 3.28
C LEU A 110 4.22 -11.20 3.74
N ASN A 111 4.62 -10.08 3.13
CA ASN A 111 5.81 -9.29 3.47
C ASN A 111 7.07 -10.15 3.67
N GLN A 112 7.42 -10.94 2.65
CA GLN A 112 8.52 -11.91 2.74
C GLN A 112 9.86 -11.35 2.29
N TYR A 113 9.86 -10.61 1.20
CA TYR A 113 11.08 -10.07 0.61
C TYR A 113 10.83 -8.67 0.07
N ASN A 114 11.64 -7.70 0.49
CA ASN A 114 11.53 -6.29 0.09
C ASN A 114 10.12 -5.71 0.24
N ASN A 115 9.39 -6.07 1.30
CA ASN A 115 8.01 -5.64 1.54
C ASN A 115 6.99 -6.13 0.50
N LEU A 116 7.32 -7.21 -0.21
CA LEU A 116 6.42 -7.86 -1.14
C LEU A 116 5.70 -9.04 -0.48
N ASP A 117 4.41 -9.09 -0.72
CA ASP A 117 3.61 -10.30 -0.67
C ASP A 117 3.91 -11.12 -1.92
N PHE A 118 4.07 -12.43 -1.74
CA PHE A 118 4.14 -13.41 -2.82
C PHE A 118 2.84 -14.19 -2.81
N TYR A 119 2.29 -14.44 -3.99
CA TYR A 119 1.09 -15.24 -4.15
C TYR A 119 1.06 -15.94 -5.49
N ASP A 120 0.26 -17.00 -5.54
CA ASP A 120 0.08 -17.82 -6.72
C ASP A 120 -1.22 -18.62 -6.64
N ILE A 121 -1.64 -19.14 -7.80
CA ILE A 121 -2.56 -20.28 -7.87
C ILE A 121 -1.71 -21.52 -8.10
N SER A 122 -1.97 -22.59 -7.35
CA SER A 122 -1.19 -23.82 -7.43
C SER A 122 -2.08 -25.03 -7.72
N LEU A 123 -1.69 -25.78 -8.75
CA LEU A 123 -2.28 -27.06 -9.17
C LEU A 123 -1.32 -28.23 -8.89
N VAL A 124 -0.27 -28.00 -8.10
CA VAL A 124 0.68 -29.04 -7.65
C VAL A 124 -0.03 -30.07 -6.77
N ASP A 125 -1.05 -29.64 -6.03
CA ASP A 125 -1.95 -30.51 -5.25
C ASP A 125 -3.25 -30.82 -6.02
N GLY A 126 -3.26 -30.66 -7.36
CA GLY A 126 -4.38 -30.96 -8.23
C GLY A 126 -5.42 -29.84 -8.38
N PHE A 127 -6.51 -30.15 -9.07
CA PHE A 127 -7.62 -29.23 -9.36
C PHE A 127 -8.96 -29.84 -8.95
N ASN A 128 -9.82 -29.06 -8.32
CA ASN A 128 -11.20 -29.47 -8.02
C ASN A 128 -12.22 -28.39 -8.41
N ILE A 129 -11.90 -27.12 -8.18
CA ILE A 129 -12.77 -25.98 -8.50
C ILE A 129 -11.99 -24.88 -9.23
N PRO A 130 -12.64 -24.11 -10.11
CA PRO A 130 -12.12 -22.86 -10.63
C PRO A 130 -11.84 -21.86 -9.50
N ILE A 131 -10.76 -21.10 -9.62
CA ILE A 131 -10.45 -20.02 -8.68
C ILE A 131 -9.89 -18.80 -9.41
N GLU A 132 -10.19 -17.63 -8.88
CA GLU A 132 -9.62 -16.35 -9.26
C GLU A 132 -9.06 -15.71 -8.00
N PHE A 133 -7.87 -15.13 -8.08
CA PHE A 133 -7.28 -14.32 -7.04
C PHE A 133 -7.00 -12.92 -7.60
N THR A 134 -7.75 -11.95 -7.08
CA THR A 134 -7.73 -10.55 -7.51
C THR A 134 -7.22 -9.69 -6.36
N PRO A 135 -5.95 -9.24 -6.39
CA PRO A 135 -5.47 -8.24 -5.45
C PRO A 135 -6.24 -6.92 -5.62
N THR A 136 -6.36 -6.12 -4.56
CA THR A 136 -7.08 -4.82 -4.63
C THR A 136 -6.31 -3.71 -5.35
N PHE A 137 -5.05 -3.93 -5.70
CA PHE A 137 -4.17 -2.99 -6.40
C PHE A 137 -3.79 -3.47 -7.81
N ASN A 138 -3.10 -2.63 -8.60
CA ASN A 138 -2.52 -2.91 -9.93
C ASN A 138 -1.47 -4.05 -9.95
N CYS A 139 -1.57 -5.01 -9.04
CA CYS A 139 -0.91 -6.29 -9.08
C CYS A 139 -1.68 -7.21 -10.04
N THR A 140 -0.98 -8.18 -10.61
CA THR A 140 -1.56 -9.10 -11.59
C THR A 140 -2.68 -9.92 -10.96
N SER A 141 -3.88 -9.85 -11.52
CA SER A 141 -4.94 -10.81 -11.15
C SER A 141 -4.65 -12.13 -11.84
N VAL A 142 -4.80 -13.23 -11.10
CA VAL A 142 -4.51 -14.58 -11.60
C VAL A 142 -5.76 -15.44 -11.52
N GLN A 143 -5.96 -16.31 -12.50
CA GLN A 143 -7.12 -17.17 -12.54
C GLN A 143 -6.80 -18.55 -13.13
N CYS A 144 -7.54 -19.55 -12.65
CA CYS A 144 -7.60 -20.86 -13.26
C CYS A 144 -9.08 -21.26 -13.38
N ALA A 145 -9.63 -21.06 -14.57
CA ALA A 145 -11.07 -21.16 -14.84
C ALA A 145 -11.46 -22.18 -15.92
N ALA A 146 -10.47 -22.89 -16.49
CA ALA A 146 -10.71 -23.93 -17.48
C ALA A 146 -11.44 -25.16 -16.89
N ASP A 147 -12.09 -25.95 -17.75
CA ASP A 147 -12.74 -27.21 -17.36
C ASP A 147 -11.72 -28.35 -17.23
N ILE A 148 -10.83 -28.23 -16.25
CA ILE A 148 -9.80 -29.24 -15.97
C ILE A 148 -10.43 -30.57 -15.55
N THR A 149 -11.54 -30.55 -14.80
CA THR A 149 -12.21 -31.78 -14.34
C THR A 149 -12.81 -32.56 -15.51
N GLY A 150 -13.47 -31.89 -16.46
CA GLY A 150 -14.04 -32.52 -17.65
C GLY A 150 -12.99 -33.03 -18.64
N GLU A 151 -11.82 -32.39 -18.68
CA GLU A 151 -10.75 -32.71 -19.64
C GLU A 151 -9.58 -33.50 -19.02
N CYS A 152 -9.68 -33.86 -17.74
CA CYS A 152 -8.59 -34.47 -16.99
C CYS A 152 -8.07 -35.76 -17.67
N PRO A 153 -6.74 -35.95 -17.81
CA PRO A 153 -6.19 -37.20 -18.32
C PRO A 153 -6.63 -38.39 -17.47
N THR A 154 -6.96 -39.51 -18.10
CA THR A 154 -7.53 -40.69 -17.43
C THR A 154 -6.68 -41.18 -16.25
N GLN A 155 -5.36 -41.04 -16.32
CA GLN A 155 -4.42 -41.43 -15.26
C GLN A 155 -4.49 -40.53 -14.01
N LEU A 156 -5.02 -39.32 -14.15
CA LEU A 156 -5.09 -38.30 -13.11
C LEU A 156 -6.51 -38.08 -12.58
N GLN A 157 -7.52 -38.66 -13.25
CA GLN A 157 -8.93 -38.52 -12.90
C GLN A 157 -9.23 -39.14 -11.53
N VAL A 158 -9.92 -38.38 -10.70
CA VAL A 158 -10.48 -38.84 -9.42
C VAL A 158 -11.87 -38.24 -9.22
N PRO A 159 -12.71 -38.82 -8.35
CA PRO A 159 -14.03 -38.25 -8.08
C PRO A 159 -13.95 -36.78 -7.64
N GLY A 160 -14.59 -35.89 -8.40
CA GLY A 160 -14.70 -34.47 -8.08
C GLY A 160 -13.48 -33.61 -8.47
N GLY A 161 -12.49 -34.15 -9.17
CA GLY A 161 -11.33 -33.35 -9.60
C GLY A 161 -10.30 -34.09 -10.45
N CYS A 162 -9.12 -33.49 -10.55
CA CYS A 162 -7.98 -33.98 -11.31
C CYS A 162 -6.72 -33.88 -10.45
N ASN A 163 -6.07 -34.99 -10.14
CA ASN A 163 -4.83 -34.97 -9.37
C ASN A 163 -3.65 -34.47 -10.20
N ASN A 164 -2.66 -33.89 -9.53
CA ASN A 164 -1.37 -33.65 -10.16
C ASN A 164 -0.60 -34.97 -10.36
N PRO A 165 0.22 -35.12 -11.41
CA PRO A 165 1.07 -36.31 -11.57
C PRO A 165 2.02 -36.55 -10.39
N CYS A 166 2.43 -35.52 -9.64
CA CYS A 166 3.22 -35.73 -8.42
C CYS A 166 2.43 -36.54 -7.39
N THR A 167 1.16 -36.19 -7.15
CA THR A 167 0.27 -36.92 -6.24
C THR A 167 0.08 -38.38 -6.66
N VAL A 168 -0.04 -38.65 -7.96
CA VAL A 168 -0.34 -39.99 -8.48
C VAL A 168 0.90 -40.88 -8.57
N PHE A 169 1.99 -40.36 -9.14
CA PHE A 169 3.16 -41.18 -9.47
C PHE A 169 4.26 -41.08 -8.43
N ASN A 170 4.31 -39.99 -7.65
CA ASN A 170 5.27 -39.77 -6.57
C ASN A 170 6.74 -40.03 -6.96
N THR A 171 7.14 -39.54 -8.14
CA THR A 171 8.52 -39.68 -8.64
C THR A 171 9.22 -38.33 -8.68
N THR A 172 10.55 -38.32 -8.66
CA THR A 172 11.36 -37.10 -8.79
C THR A 172 11.02 -36.30 -10.05
N GLN A 173 10.66 -36.98 -11.15
CA GLN A 173 10.26 -36.35 -12.41
C GLN A 173 9.06 -35.40 -12.23
N TYR A 174 8.10 -35.74 -11.38
CA TYR A 174 6.88 -34.95 -11.17
C TYR A 174 6.91 -34.12 -9.89
N CYS A 175 7.61 -34.58 -8.86
CA CYS A 175 7.62 -33.98 -7.53
C CYS A 175 8.87 -33.14 -7.21
N CYS A 176 9.88 -33.13 -8.09
CA CYS A 176 11.08 -32.30 -7.92
C CYS A 176 11.85 -32.56 -6.61
N THR A 177 11.75 -33.78 -6.06
CA THR A 177 12.26 -34.12 -4.72
C THR A 177 13.78 -34.05 -4.57
N SER A 178 14.53 -33.93 -5.67
CA SER A 178 15.99 -33.83 -5.68
C SER A 178 16.50 -32.44 -6.05
N GLY A 179 15.67 -31.40 -5.87
CA GLY A 179 16.02 -30.00 -6.09
C GLY A 179 15.55 -29.43 -7.43
N SER A 180 15.79 -28.15 -7.65
CA SER A 180 15.22 -27.38 -8.78
C SER A 180 15.63 -27.88 -10.17
N SER A 181 16.81 -28.48 -10.31
CA SER A 181 17.29 -29.05 -11.58
C SER A 181 16.80 -30.47 -11.84
N SER A 182 16.07 -31.08 -10.89
CA SER A 182 15.67 -32.50 -10.96
C SER A 182 14.38 -32.76 -11.74
N CYS A 183 13.66 -31.72 -12.12
CA CYS A 183 12.37 -31.81 -12.81
C CYS A 183 12.17 -30.62 -13.77
N GLY A 184 11.12 -30.71 -14.59
CA GLY A 184 10.69 -29.64 -15.48
C GLY A 184 9.31 -29.98 -16.07
N PRO A 185 8.85 -29.23 -17.07
CA PRO A 185 7.56 -29.49 -17.71
C PRO A 185 7.48 -30.90 -18.31
N THR A 186 6.40 -31.59 -17.98
CA THR A 186 6.01 -32.93 -18.47
C THR A 186 4.70 -32.83 -19.25
N ASP A 187 4.30 -33.88 -19.99
CA ASP A 187 3.03 -33.85 -20.73
C ASP A 187 1.82 -33.63 -19.80
N TYR A 188 1.86 -34.19 -18.59
CA TYR A 188 0.82 -33.98 -17.58
C TYR A 188 0.81 -32.58 -16.97
N SER A 189 1.98 -31.97 -16.69
CA SER A 189 2.00 -30.59 -16.16
C SER A 189 1.66 -29.57 -17.26
N LYS A 190 2.08 -29.80 -18.50
CA LYS A 190 1.65 -28.99 -19.66
C LYS A 190 0.13 -29.02 -19.84
N PHE A 191 -0.53 -30.15 -19.62
CA PHE A 191 -2.00 -30.22 -19.61
C PHE A 191 -2.64 -29.17 -18.67
N PHE A 192 -2.11 -29.03 -17.45
CA PHE A 192 -2.58 -28.02 -16.48
C PHE A 192 -2.16 -26.61 -16.91
N LYS A 193 -0.91 -26.43 -17.34
CA LYS A 193 -0.36 -25.13 -17.70
C LYS A 193 -1.02 -24.49 -18.91
N ASP A 194 -1.34 -25.29 -19.93
CA ASP A 194 -2.03 -24.83 -21.13
C ASP A 194 -3.44 -24.32 -20.81
N ARG A 195 -4.07 -24.85 -19.75
CA ARG A 195 -5.41 -24.47 -19.27
C ARG A 195 -5.40 -23.33 -18.26
N CYS A 196 -4.34 -23.25 -17.46
CA CYS A 196 -4.15 -22.22 -16.44
C CYS A 196 -2.72 -21.67 -16.52
N PRO A 197 -2.43 -20.76 -17.47
CA PRO A 197 -1.09 -20.27 -17.75
C PRO A 197 -0.43 -19.56 -16.57
N ASP A 198 -1.23 -18.97 -15.67
CA ASP A 198 -0.77 -18.25 -14.49
C ASP A 198 -0.60 -19.17 -13.25
N ALA A 199 -0.92 -20.46 -13.34
CA ALA A 199 -0.88 -21.36 -12.19
C ALA A 199 0.38 -22.24 -12.18
N TYR A 200 0.86 -22.60 -10.98
CA TYR A 200 1.86 -23.65 -10.83
C TYR A 200 1.31 -24.98 -11.32
N SER A 201 1.94 -25.56 -12.33
CA SER A 201 1.58 -26.88 -12.86
C SER A 201 2.48 -28.02 -12.34
N TYR A 202 3.65 -27.68 -11.83
CA TYR A 202 4.62 -28.55 -11.15
C TYR A 202 5.43 -27.72 -10.13
N PRO A 203 6.14 -28.34 -9.16
CA PRO A 203 6.73 -27.60 -8.02
C PRO A 203 7.76 -26.51 -8.33
N MET A 204 8.38 -26.52 -9.51
CA MET A 204 9.44 -25.57 -9.89
C MET A 204 9.00 -24.68 -11.08
N ASP A 205 7.70 -24.38 -11.17
CA ASP A 205 7.09 -23.56 -12.23
C ASP A 205 7.10 -22.06 -11.88
N ASP A 206 8.11 -21.59 -11.15
CA ASP A 206 8.15 -20.24 -10.58
C ASP A 206 8.11 -19.13 -11.64
N ALA A 207 8.78 -19.36 -12.77
CA ALA A 207 9.04 -18.33 -13.79
C ALA A 207 7.77 -17.71 -14.40
N THR A 208 6.65 -18.41 -14.35
CA THR A 208 5.36 -17.98 -14.92
C THR A 208 4.20 -18.05 -13.94
N SER A 209 4.47 -18.41 -12.68
CA SER A 209 3.43 -18.71 -11.70
C SER A 209 3.60 -17.96 -10.38
N THR A 210 4.76 -17.33 -10.15
CA THR A 210 4.98 -16.50 -8.96
C THR A 210 4.60 -15.05 -9.24
N PHE A 211 3.66 -14.54 -8.47
CA PHE A 211 3.25 -13.14 -8.54
C PHE A 211 3.59 -12.42 -7.24
N THR A 212 3.79 -11.12 -7.36
CA THR A 212 4.10 -10.27 -6.22
C THR A 212 3.13 -9.09 -6.16
N CYS A 213 2.85 -8.67 -4.94
CA CYS A 213 2.13 -7.44 -4.65
C CYS A 213 2.80 -6.76 -3.46
N MET A 214 2.66 -5.45 -3.28
CA MET A 214 3.19 -4.83 -2.07
C MET A 214 2.36 -5.25 -0.86
N GLY A 215 3.05 -5.73 0.18
CA GLY A 215 2.44 -6.10 1.45
C GLY A 215 2.18 -4.90 2.34
N GLY A 216 1.06 -4.91 3.06
CA GLY A 216 0.72 -3.88 4.03
C GLY A 216 -0.26 -2.83 3.53
N SER A 217 -1.55 -3.16 3.67
CA SER A 217 -2.69 -2.25 3.82
C SER A 217 -2.99 -1.22 2.73
N ASP A 218 -4.23 -1.31 2.29
CA ASP A 218 -4.86 -0.58 1.21
C ASP A 218 -5.07 0.92 1.50
N TYR A 219 -4.08 1.78 1.23
CA TYR A 219 -4.25 3.22 1.38
C TYR A 219 -3.59 4.01 0.24
N GLY A 220 -4.41 4.77 -0.52
CA GLY A 220 -3.91 5.86 -1.36
C GLY A 220 -2.91 6.73 -0.58
N VAL A 221 -1.62 6.68 -0.94
CA VAL A 221 -0.54 7.44 -0.28
C VAL A 221 -0.70 8.93 -0.57
N ILE A 222 -1.11 9.29 -1.79
CA ILE A 222 -1.35 10.66 -2.20
C ILE A 222 -2.79 10.75 -2.70
N VAL A 223 -3.58 11.67 -2.16
CA VAL A 223 -5.00 11.82 -2.47
C VAL A 223 -5.28 13.24 -2.95
N ASN A 224 -5.97 13.39 -4.09
CA ASN A 224 -6.46 14.70 -4.50
C ASN A 224 -7.94 14.88 -4.11
N ASN A 225 -8.21 15.67 -3.09
CA ASN A 225 -9.57 16.07 -2.72
C ASN A 225 -9.94 17.48 -3.22
N CYS A 226 -9.04 18.15 -3.94
CA CYS A 226 -9.30 19.48 -4.48
C CYS A 226 -10.44 19.44 -5.51
N PRO A 227 -11.21 20.53 -5.66
CA PRO A 227 -12.23 20.64 -6.69
C PRO A 227 -11.66 20.79 -8.12
N TYR A 228 -10.35 20.66 -8.29
CA TYR A 228 -9.62 20.79 -9.55
C TYR A 228 -8.55 19.71 -9.65
N THR A 229 -8.09 19.45 -10.88
CA THR A 229 -6.98 18.53 -11.15
C THR A 229 -5.69 19.05 -10.51
N VAL A 230 -4.97 18.15 -9.84
CA VAL A 230 -3.62 18.37 -9.32
C VAL A 230 -2.67 17.42 -10.04
N TRP A 231 -1.52 17.91 -10.48
CA TRP A 231 -0.44 17.06 -10.95
C TRP A 231 0.49 16.79 -9.79
N ALA A 232 0.21 15.72 -9.05
CA ALA A 232 1.05 15.27 -7.95
C ALA A 232 2.48 15.03 -8.45
N ALA A 233 3.44 15.32 -7.58
CA ALA A 233 4.86 15.16 -7.83
C ALA A 233 5.55 14.63 -6.57
N ALA A 234 6.59 13.83 -6.78
CA ALA A 234 7.41 13.30 -5.72
C ALA A 234 8.87 13.16 -6.17
N SER A 235 9.80 13.38 -5.24
CA SER A 235 11.22 13.13 -5.43
C SER A 235 11.74 12.38 -4.20
N PRO A 236 12.13 11.10 -4.31
CA PRO A 236 11.97 10.24 -5.48
C PRO A 236 10.49 9.89 -5.74
N GLY A 237 10.14 9.56 -6.99
CA GLY A 237 8.82 9.01 -7.32
C GLY A 237 8.22 9.46 -8.65
N GLY A 238 8.53 10.67 -9.09
CA GLY A 238 8.10 11.20 -10.37
C GLY A 238 6.87 12.10 -10.28
N GLY A 239 5.87 11.88 -11.12
CA GLY A 239 4.64 12.67 -11.06
C GLY A 239 3.47 12.06 -11.83
N ARG A 240 2.26 12.41 -11.39
CA ARG A 240 1.01 11.83 -11.89
C ARG A 240 -0.11 12.88 -11.87
N ARG A 241 -0.90 12.91 -12.95
CA ARG A 241 -2.15 13.69 -13.00
C ARG A 241 -3.20 13.01 -12.12
N LEU A 242 -3.78 13.75 -11.18
CA LEU A 242 -4.86 13.30 -10.29
C LEU A 242 -6.06 14.24 -10.42
N ASP A 243 -7.18 13.73 -10.93
CA ASP A 243 -8.47 14.39 -10.79
C ASP A 243 -9.02 14.26 -9.37
N ARG A 244 -10.10 14.97 -9.07
CA ARG A 244 -10.76 14.91 -7.76
C ARG A 244 -11.13 13.47 -7.40
N GLY A 245 -10.81 13.08 -6.17
CA GLY A 245 -11.05 11.75 -5.61
C GLY A 245 -10.02 10.70 -6.07
N GLN A 246 -9.16 11.00 -7.04
CA GLN A 246 -8.12 10.07 -7.47
C GLN A 246 -6.97 10.02 -6.49
N THR A 247 -6.30 8.87 -6.48
CA THR A 247 -5.17 8.59 -5.60
C THR A 247 -3.94 8.14 -6.39
N TRP A 248 -2.78 8.29 -5.77
CA TRP A 248 -1.52 7.76 -6.24
C TRP A 248 -0.81 7.04 -5.09
N ASN A 249 -0.46 5.78 -5.33
CA ASN A 249 0.42 5.02 -4.45
C ASN A 249 1.86 5.26 -4.86
N LEU A 250 2.68 5.66 -3.91
CA LEU A 250 4.09 5.93 -4.10
C LEU A 250 4.90 5.03 -3.15
N TRP A 251 5.87 4.31 -3.72
CA TRP A 251 6.85 3.55 -2.96
C TRP A 251 8.11 4.37 -2.74
N VAL A 252 8.60 4.39 -1.50
CA VAL A 252 9.87 5.05 -1.14
C VAL A 252 10.66 4.11 -0.23
N ASN A 253 11.90 3.83 -0.59
CA ASN A 253 12.75 2.89 0.14
C ASN A 253 13.04 3.40 1.57
N PRO A 254 13.05 2.54 2.60
CA PRO A 254 13.64 2.87 3.89
C PRO A 254 15.06 3.42 3.73
N GLY A 255 15.43 4.41 4.55
CA GLY A 255 16.71 5.11 4.44
C GLY A 255 16.71 6.28 3.45
N THR A 256 15.66 6.45 2.64
CA THR A 256 15.52 7.64 1.77
C THR A 256 15.47 8.89 2.63
N ALA A 257 16.30 9.87 2.30
CA ALA A 257 16.33 11.18 2.93
C ALA A 257 16.11 12.28 1.87
N MET A 258 15.80 13.49 2.34
CA MET A 258 15.54 14.67 1.48
C MET A 258 14.40 14.43 0.48
N ALA A 259 13.41 13.61 0.86
CA ALA A 259 12.29 13.28 0.02
C ALA A 259 11.19 14.33 0.11
N ARG A 260 10.51 14.58 -1.01
CA ARG A 260 9.43 15.57 -1.10
C ARG A 260 8.24 15.01 -1.86
N ILE A 261 7.03 15.32 -1.42
CA ILE A 261 5.78 15.20 -2.18
C ILE A 261 5.13 16.58 -2.23
N TRP A 262 4.65 16.99 -3.41
CA TRP A 262 3.92 18.25 -3.59
C TRP A 262 2.88 18.15 -4.71
N GLY A 263 1.93 19.09 -4.71
CA GLY A 263 0.94 19.20 -5.77
C GLY A 263 1.27 20.35 -6.72
N ARG A 264 1.10 20.12 -8.03
CA ARG A 264 1.28 21.14 -9.07
C ARG A 264 -0.06 21.56 -9.66
N THR A 265 -0.20 22.84 -9.99
CA THR A 265 -1.44 23.43 -10.53
C THR A 265 -1.20 24.09 -11.88
N GLY A 266 -2.28 24.24 -12.67
CA GLY A 266 -2.25 24.93 -13.95
C GLY A 266 -1.26 24.29 -14.94
N CYS A 267 -1.19 22.96 -14.99
CA CYS A 267 -0.25 22.26 -15.85
C CYS A 267 -0.81 21.95 -17.23
N ASN A 268 0.07 22.01 -18.23
CA ASN A 268 -0.19 21.49 -19.57
C ASN A 268 1.02 20.67 -20.02
N PHE A 269 0.79 19.43 -20.43
CA PHE A 269 1.81 18.50 -20.90
C PHE A 269 1.39 17.92 -22.25
N ASP A 270 2.36 17.73 -23.14
CA ASP A 270 2.17 16.99 -24.38
C ASP A 270 2.09 15.47 -24.14
N GLY A 271 1.85 14.70 -25.21
CA GLY A 271 1.77 13.24 -25.14
C GLY A 271 3.08 12.54 -24.74
N SER A 272 4.20 13.26 -24.75
CA SER A 272 5.51 12.78 -24.27
C SER A 272 5.79 13.20 -22.82
N GLY A 273 4.86 13.91 -22.17
CA GLY A 273 5.00 14.34 -20.78
C GLY A 273 5.88 15.59 -20.61
N HIS A 274 6.14 16.37 -21.66
CA HIS A 274 6.85 17.64 -21.57
C HIS A 274 5.87 18.81 -21.61
N GLY A 275 6.16 19.86 -20.85
CA GLY A 275 5.20 20.93 -20.64
C GLY A 275 5.60 21.92 -19.56
N ARG A 276 4.59 22.46 -18.86
CA ARG A 276 4.80 23.41 -17.77
C ARG A 276 3.63 23.43 -16.81
N CYS A 277 3.92 23.65 -15.52
CA CYS A 277 2.95 23.98 -14.49
C CYS A 277 3.06 25.45 -14.04
N GLN A 278 1.95 26.03 -13.59
CA GLN A 278 1.93 27.38 -13.02
C GLN A 278 2.66 27.44 -11.66
N THR A 279 2.45 26.43 -10.81
CA THR A 279 3.10 26.30 -9.49
C THR A 279 3.74 24.93 -9.34
N GLY A 280 4.92 24.85 -8.72
CA GLY A 280 5.58 23.57 -8.41
C GLY A 280 6.14 22.84 -9.62
N ASP A 281 6.34 23.52 -10.75
CA ASP A 281 6.90 22.91 -11.95
C ASP A 281 8.28 22.30 -11.69
N CYS A 282 8.54 21.09 -12.21
CA CYS A 282 9.81 20.39 -12.01
C CYS A 282 10.56 20.29 -13.34
N THR A 283 11.00 21.44 -13.85
CA THR A 283 11.75 21.57 -15.12
C THR A 283 10.98 21.13 -16.36
N GLY A 284 9.66 21.37 -16.36
CA GLY A 284 8.77 21.08 -17.49
C GLY A 284 8.45 19.60 -17.70
N GLY A 285 8.88 18.70 -16.81
CA GLY A 285 8.56 17.28 -16.89
C GLY A 285 7.29 16.90 -16.13
N LEU A 286 6.47 16.01 -16.69
CA LEU A 286 5.39 15.35 -15.94
C LEU A 286 5.98 14.47 -14.83
N ASN A 287 7.05 13.74 -15.15
CA ASN A 287 7.78 12.87 -14.24
C ASN A 287 8.99 13.62 -13.64
N CYS A 288 8.87 14.09 -12.40
CA CYS A 288 9.88 14.91 -11.75
C CYS A 288 11.15 14.11 -11.39
N GLN A 289 12.32 14.65 -11.77
CA GLN A 289 13.64 14.12 -11.39
C GLN A 289 14.36 14.98 -10.34
N GLY A 290 13.71 16.06 -9.89
CA GLY A 290 14.22 17.02 -8.93
C GLY A 290 13.08 17.77 -8.27
N TRP A 291 13.39 18.80 -7.48
CA TRP A 291 12.40 19.57 -6.74
C TRP A 291 11.65 20.57 -7.63
N GLY A 292 10.42 20.89 -7.23
CA GLY A 292 9.57 21.84 -7.95
C GLY A 292 9.95 23.30 -7.66
N VAL A 293 9.65 24.18 -8.61
CA VAL A 293 9.84 25.63 -8.48
C VAL A 293 8.74 26.24 -7.59
N PRO A 294 9.11 27.03 -6.56
CA PRO A 294 8.17 27.78 -5.70
C PRO A 294 7.16 28.66 -6.47
N PRO A 295 5.93 28.87 -5.93
CA PRO A 295 5.47 28.38 -4.64
C PRO A 295 4.92 26.95 -4.71
N ASN A 296 5.25 26.12 -3.73
CA ASN A 296 4.68 24.77 -3.57
C ASN A 296 4.65 24.34 -2.10
N THR A 297 3.47 23.94 -1.62
CA THR A 297 3.33 23.31 -0.29
C THR A 297 4.01 21.94 -0.32
N LEU A 298 4.96 21.70 0.58
CA LEU A 298 5.76 20.47 0.61
C LEU A 298 5.34 19.56 1.76
N ALA A 299 5.22 18.27 1.48
CA ALA A 299 5.39 17.22 2.49
C ALA A 299 6.84 16.74 2.38
N GLU A 300 7.66 16.99 3.40
CA GLU A 300 9.06 16.55 3.44
C GLU A 300 9.23 15.38 4.39
N PHE A 301 10.09 14.43 4.04
CA PHE A 301 10.34 13.27 4.90
C PHE A 301 11.70 12.62 4.69
N ALA A 302 12.15 11.93 5.73
CA ALA A 302 13.31 11.06 5.73
C ALA A 302 12.99 9.78 6.53
N LEU A 303 13.07 8.62 5.87
CA LEU A 303 12.60 7.35 6.41
C LEU A 303 13.74 6.56 7.06
N ASN A 304 13.47 5.89 8.18
CA ASN A 304 14.43 5.04 8.89
C ASN A 304 15.78 5.71 9.16
N GLN A 305 15.75 6.87 9.81
CA GLN A 305 16.92 7.69 10.12
C GLN A 305 17.42 7.37 11.55
N TYR A 306 17.84 8.41 12.28
CA TYR A 306 18.33 8.27 13.65
C TYR A 306 17.32 7.53 14.55
N ALA A 307 17.82 6.61 15.37
CA ALA A 307 17.04 5.83 16.33
C ALA A 307 15.85 5.04 15.73
N ASN A 308 15.96 4.61 14.46
CA ASN A 308 14.89 3.92 13.74
C ASN A 308 13.59 4.75 13.69
N GLN A 309 13.74 6.06 13.52
CA GLN A 309 12.62 6.97 13.36
C GLN A 309 12.56 7.51 11.94
N ASP A 310 11.34 7.67 11.46
CA ASP A 310 11.04 8.54 10.33
C ASP A 310 10.93 9.97 10.84
N PHE A 311 11.42 10.92 10.06
CA PHE A 311 11.25 12.35 10.27
C PHE A 311 10.36 12.89 9.15
N TYR A 312 9.36 13.69 9.50
CA TYR A 312 8.41 14.22 8.53
C TYR A 312 7.85 15.57 8.96
N ASP A 313 7.50 16.39 7.97
CA ASP A 313 6.99 17.73 8.17
C ASP A 313 6.18 18.22 6.97
N ILE A 314 5.40 19.29 7.19
CA ILE A 314 4.90 20.14 6.12
C ILE A 314 5.76 21.40 6.10
N SER A 315 6.25 21.79 4.93
CA SER A 315 7.13 22.94 4.77
C SER A 315 6.55 23.99 3.83
N LEU A 316 6.57 25.24 4.31
CA LEU A 316 6.17 26.46 3.60
C LEU A 316 7.38 27.36 3.33
N VAL A 317 8.60 26.85 3.50
CA VAL A 317 9.86 27.55 3.20
C VAL A 317 9.98 27.82 1.69
N ASP A 318 9.41 26.94 0.87
CA ASP A 318 9.28 27.10 -0.59
C ASP A 318 7.89 27.65 -0.99
N GLY A 319 7.15 28.22 -0.03
CA GLY A 319 5.85 28.86 -0.25
C GLY A 319 4.66 27.90 -0.12
N PHE A 320 3.49 28.39 -0.52
CA PHE A 320 2.22 27.67 -0.43
C PHE A 320 1.45 27.80 -1.74
N ASN A 321 0.83 26.72 -2.19
CA ASN A 321 -0.09 26.73 -3.33
C ASN A 321 -1.38 25.95 -3.06
N ILE A 322 -1.28 24.77 -2.44
CA ILE A 322 -2.39 23.84 -2.20
C ILE A 322 -2.45 23.50 -0.69
N PRO A 323 -3.63 23.53 -0.06
CA PRO A 323 -3.84 22.99 1.30
C PRO A 323 -3.45 21.53 1.41
N MET A 324 -2.83 21.12 2.52
CA MET A 324 -2.28 19.76 2.67
C MET A 324 -2.51 19.19 4.07
N ASP A 325 -2.93 17.92 4.13
CA ASP A 325 -2.70 17.06 5.29
C ASP A 325 -1.55 16.11 4.99
N PHE A 326 -0.74 15.80 6.01
CA PHE A 326 0.30 14.77 5.95
C PHE A 326 0.35 14.02 7.28
N TYR A 327 0.09 12.71 7.25
CA TYR A 327 0.00 11.93 8.47
C TYR A 327 0.30 10.45 8.28
N PRO A 328 0.85 9.79 9.31
CA PRO A 328 1.01 8.34 9.33
C PRO A 328 -0.33 7.63 9.50
N LEU A 329 -0.46 6.49 8.83
CA LEU A 329 -1.66 5.64 8.83
C LEU A 329 -1.68 4.67 10.03
N ASN A 330 -0.52 4.38 10.57
CA ASN A 330 -0.36 3.61 11.79
C ASN A 330 -0.59 4.58 12.96
N GLY A 331 -1.70 4.42 13.69
CA GLY A 331 -2.08 5.35 14.76
C GLY A 331 -0.99 5.53 15.82
N GLY A 332 -0.96 6.71 16.48
CA GLY A 332 -0.04 7.02 17.58
C GLY A 332 0.99 8.12 17.29
N CYS A 333 1.13 8.53 16.03
CA CYS A 333 2.00 9.63 15.62
C CYS A 333 1.19 10.87 15.20
N HIS A 334 1.84 12.05 15.19
CA HIS A 334 1.16 13.34 14.99
C HIS A 334 0.64 13.52 13.55
N LYS A 335 -0.54 14.11 13.40
CA LYS A 335 -1.12 14.46 12.09
C LYS A 335 -0.82 15.92 11.78
N LEU A 336 -0.24 16.19 10.62
CA LEU A 336 0.04 17.54 10.14
C LEU A 336 -1.08 18.04 9.24
N SER A 337 -1.44 19.31 9.41
CA SER A 337 -2.45 19.98 8.58
C SER A 337 -2.08 21.44 8.35
N CYS A 338 -2.08 21.84 7.08
CA CYS A 338 -1.98 23.23 6.67
C CYS A 338 -3.11 23.56 5.69
N THR A 339 -4.20 24.10 6.24
CA THR A 339 -5.49 24.23 5.54
C THR A 339 -6.09 25.63 5.55
N ALA A 340 -5.36 26.62 6.06
CA ALA A 340 -5.78 28.02 5.99
C ALA A 340 -5.79 28.54 4.54
N ASP A 341 -6.61 29.56 4.27
CA ASP A 341 -6.60 30.29 3.00
C ASP A 341 -5.38 31.24 2.92
N ILE A 342 -4.19 30.64 2.78
CA ILE A 342 -2.94 31.37 2.64
C ILE A 342 -2.91 32.15 1.32
N ASN A 343 -3.45 31.60 0.24
CA ASN A 343 -3.47 32.25 -1.07
C ASN A 343 -4.31 33.53 -1.06
N GLY A 344 -5.54 33.48 -0.54
CA GLY A 344 -6.43 34.63 -0.46
C GLY A 344 -5.93 35.71 0.51
N GLN A 345 -5.19 35.31 1.55
CA GLN A 345 -4.65 36.22 2.56
C GLN A 345 -3.19 36.60 2.33
N CYS A 346 -2.59 36.17 1.22
CA CYS A 346 -1.17 36.33 0.98
C CYS A 346 -0.75 37.82 1.00
N PRO A 347 0.30 38.19 1.78
CA PRO A 347 0.83 39.55 1.80
C PRO A 347 1.24 40.01 0.40
N GLY A 348 0.97 41.27 0.07
CA GLY A 348 1.23 41.83 -1.26
C GLY A 348 2.60 41.47 -1.84
N PRO A 349 3.72 41.67 -1.12
CA PRO A 349 5.07 41.35 -1.61
C PRO A 349 5.34 39.87 -1.88
N LEU A 350 4.52 38.96 -1.34
CA LEU A 350 4.71 37.50 -1.43
C LEU A 350 3.78 36.84 -2.46
N ARG A 351 2.80 37.57 -3.01
CA ARG A 351 1.83 37.03 -3.97
C ARG A 351 2.53 36.54 -5.23
N ALA A 352 2.16 35.35 -5.66
CA ALA A 352 2.60 34.76 -6.92
C ALA A 352 1.39 34.17 -7.67
N PRO A 353 1.50 33.95 -9.00
CA PRO A 353 0.43 33.29 -9.74
C PRO A 353 0.13 31.91 -9.16
N GLY A 354 -1.10 31.71 -8.68
CA GLY A 354 -1.56 30.42 -8.13
C GLY A 354 -1.04 30.09 -6.73
N GLY A 355 -0.34 31.00 -6.04
CA GLY A 355 0.24 30.70 -4.72
C GLY A 355 0.74 31.92 -3.94
N CYS A 356 1.40 31.64 -2.82
CA CYS A 356 2.06 32.60 -1.96
C CYS A 356 3.51 32.17 -1.72
N ASN A 357 4.48 32.94 -2.20
CA ASN A 357 5.90 32.64 -1.99
C ASN A 357 6.31 32.87 -0.53
N ASN A 358 7.32 32.13 -0.08
CA ASN A 358 8.00 32.46 1.16
C ASN A 358 8.89 33.71 0.95
N PRO A 359 9.11 34.55 1.98
CA PRO A 359 10.02 35.68 1.89
C PRO A 359 11.46 35.30 1.48
N CYS A 360 11.95 34.09 1.79
CA CYS A 360 13.27 33.65 1.31
C CYS A 360 13.32 33.61 -0.22
N THR A 361 12.31 33.03 -0.86
CA THR A 361 12.18 32.95 -2.33
C THR A 361 12.20 34.34 -2.97
N VAL A 362 11.54 35.32 -2.33
CA VAL A 362 11.36 36.69 -2.86
C VAL A 362 12.59 37.56 -2.60
N PHE A 363 13.04 37.65 -1.36
CA PHE A 363 14.04 38.64 -0.94
C PHE A 363 15.46 38.10 -0.96
N LYS A 364 15.65 36.77 -0.84
CA LYS A 364 16.96 36.10 -0.94
C LYS A 364 18.04 36.67 0.00
N THR A 365 17.63 37.15 1.18
CA THR A 365 18.54 37.67 2.20
C THR A 365 18.73 36.65 3.33
N ASN A 366 19.82 36.79 4.10
CA ASN A 366 20.07 35.96 5.27
C ASN A 366 18.92 36.02 6.30
N GLU A 367 18.25 37.17 6.44
CA GLU A 367 17.12 37.36 7.35
C GLU A 367 16.03 36.31 7.13
N TYR A 368 15.75 35.95 5.87
CA TYR A 368 14.68 35.01 5.51
C TYR A 368 15.19 33.62 5.14
N CYS A 369 16.43 33.52 4.63
CA CYS A 369 17.00 32.29 4.11
C CYS A 369 18.02 31.61 5.03
N CYS A 370 18.44 32.26 6.12
CA CYS A 370 19.31 31.67 7.14
C CYS A 370 20.66 31.17 6.61
N THR A 371 21.19 31.82 5.57
CA THR A 371 22.38 31.38 4.82
C THR A 371 23.68 31.46 5.62
N ASN A 372 23.71 32.20 6.73
CA ASN A 372 24.89 32.38 7.57
C ASN A 372 25.01 31.34 8.70
N GLY A 373 24.27 30.24 8.62
CA GLY A 373 24.37 29.10 9.55
C GLY A 373 23.36 29.11 10.70
N GLN A 374 23.50 28.15 11.62
CA GLN A 374 22.54 27.94 12.71
C GLN A 374 22.47 29.16 13.65
N GLY A 375 21.26 29.63 13.95
CA GLY A 375 21.00 30.81 14.77
C GLY A 375 21.16 32.14 14.04
N SER A 376 21.41 32.14 12.72
CA SER A 376 21.61 33.38 11.95
C SER A 376 20.33 34.10 11.54
N CYS A 377 19.17 33.48 11.77
CA CYS A 377 17.85 34.00 11.44
C CYS A 377 16.84 33.58 12.51
N GLY A 378 15.64 34.15 12.45
CA GLY A 378 14.53 33.77 13.32
C GLY A 378 13.19 34.20 12.75
N PRO A 379 12.09 34.11 13.53
CA PRO A 379 10.77 34.46 13.05
C PRO A 379 10.65 35.93 12.63
N THR A 380 10.22 36.17 11.40
CA THR A 380 9.94 37.49 10.82
C THR A 380 8.43 37.74 10.75
N ASN A 381 8.01 38.96 10.41
CA ASN A 381 6.58 39.24 10.20
C ASN A 381 6.00 38.38 9.06
N TYR A 382 6.80 38.07 8.04
CA TYR A 382 6.37 37.22 6.93
C TYR A 382 6.32 35.74 7.29
N SER A 383 7.28 35.21 8.06
CA SER A 383 7.21 33.80 8.47
C SER A 383 6.09 33.56 9.50
N ARG A 384 5.86 34.52 10.42
CA ARG A 384 4.71 34.46 11.34
C ARG A 384 3.37 34.43 10.62
N PHE A 385 3.22 35.12 9.48
CA PHE A 385 2.01 35.03 8.66
C PHE A 385 1.67 33.57 8.28
N PHE A 386 2.67 32.78 7.89
CA PHE A 386 2.50 31.35 7.58
C PHE A 386 2.29 30.54 8.86
N LYS A 387 3.12 30.76 9.89
CA LYS A 387 3.09 29.98 11.14
C LYS A 387 1.78 30.13 11.92
N ASP A 388 1.21 31.33 11.96
CA ASP A 388 -0.07 31.60 12.62
C ASP A 388 -1.25 30.88 11.93
N ARG A 389 -1.08 30.51 10.65
CA ARG A 389 -2.09 29.85 9.82
C ARG A 389 -1.90 28.35 9.71
N CYS A 390 -0.65 27.89 9.82
CA CYS A 390 -0.26 26.50 9.76
C CYS A 390 0.77 26.23 10.86
N HIS A 391 0.27 26.01 12.08
CA HIS A 391 1.08 25.96 13.30
C HIS A 391 2.13 24.84 13.27
N ASP A 392 1.80 23.71 12.67
CA ASP A 392 2.67 22.53 12.61
C ASP A 392 3.62 22.54 11.39
N SER A 393 3.68 23.62 10.63
CA SER A 393 4.49 23.69 9.41
C SER A 393 5.75 24.55 9.58
N TYR A 394 6.81 24.20 8.85
CA TYR A 394 7.97 25.06 8.73
C TYR A 394 7.57 26.36 8.03
N SER A 395 7.83 27.49 8.69
CA SER A 395 7.56 28.82 8.14
C SER A 395 8.83 29.58 7.70
N TYR A 396 9.99 29.14 8.20
CA TYR A 396 11.33 29.60 7.83
C TYR A 396 12.35 28.46 8.05
N PRO A 397 13.58 28.54 7.49
CA PRO A 397 14.50 27.39 7.45
C PRO A 397 14.98 26.78 8.78
N GLN A 398 14.85 27.49 9.91
CA GLN A 398 15.31 27.02 11.23
C GLN A 398 14.14 26.94 12.24
N ASP A 399 12.96 26.57 11.75
CA ASP A 399 11.71 26.41 12.51
C ASP A 399 11.55 24.98 13.09
N ASP A 400 12.66 24.28 13.33
CA ASP A 400 12.69 22.88 13.77
C ASP A 400 11.88 22.59 15.07
N PRO A 401 11.96 23.43 16.13
CA PRO A 401 11.39 23.08 17.44
C PRO A 401 9.88 22.86 17.45
N THR A 402 9.15 23.35 16.44
CA THR A 402 7.69 23.26 16.35
C THR A 402 7.19 22.65 15.05
N SER A 403 8.11 22.14 14.21
CA SER A 403 7.77 21.73 12.84
C SER A 403 8.34 20.36 12.45
N THR A 404 9.29 19.81 13.23
CA THR A 404 9.81 18.46 13.01
C THR A 404 9.02 17.44 13.80
N PHE A 405 8.44 16.45 13.12
CA PHE A 405 7.72 15.35 13.74
C PHE A 405 8.40 14.02 13.44
N THR A 406 8.22 13.06 14.36
CA THR A 406 8.78 11.72 14.19
C THR A 406 7.73 10.64 14.38
N CYS A 407 7.99 9.51 13.72
CA CYS A 407 7.22 8.29 13.89
C CYS A 407 8.17 7.09 13.87
N SER A 408 7.73 5.95 14.39
CA SER A 408 8.51 4.72 14.28
C SER A 408 8.69 4.33 12.82
N SER A 409 9.92 3.92 12.45
CA SER A 409 10.25 3.43 11.11
C SER A 409 9.36 2.25 10.70
N GLY A 410 9.10 2.14 9.39
CA GLY A 410 8.11 1.22 8.82
C GLY A 410 6.68 1.76 8.86
N SER A 411 6.52 3.05 9.14
CA SER A 411 5.21 3.71 9.06
C SER A 411 4.81 3.97 7.62
N ASN A 412 3.54 3.70 7.30
CA ASN A 412 2.93 4.15 6.05
C ASN A 412 2.31 5.53 6.25
N TYR A 413 2.34 6.36 5.22
CA TYR A 413 1.85 7.74 5.29
C TYR A 413 0.78 8.03 4.26
N ARG A 414 0.01 9.09 4.53
CA ARG A 414 -0.92 9.68 3.58
C ARG A 414 -0.72 11.19 3.49
N VAL A 415 -0.62 11.68 2.26
CA VAL A 415 -0.65 13.08 1.85
C VAL A 415 -2.00 13.35 1.18
N VAL A 416 -2.73 14.35 1.64
CA VAL A 416 -4.04 14.74 1.07
C VAL A 416 -3.99 16.19 0.62
N PHE A 417 -4.16 16.42 -0.68
CA PHE A 417 -4.38 17.76 -1.22
C PHE A 417 -5.84 18.16 -0.99
N CYS A 418 -6.06 19.36 -0.43
CA CYS A 418 -7.37 19.90 -0.06
C CYS A 418 -8.20 18.93 0.82
N PRO A 419 -7.74 18.60 2.04
CA PRO A 419 -8.43 17.68 2.94
C PRO A 419 -9.88 18.12 3.23
N LEU A 420 -10.78 17.14 3.45
CA LEU A 420 -12.21 17.36 3.63
C LEU A 420 -12.48 18.21 4.88
N GLY A 421 -13.31 19.26 4.75
CA GLY A 421 -13.54 20.28 5.78
C GLY A 421 -13.01 21.67 5.41
N TYR A 422 -12.30 21.80 4.29
CA TYR A 422 -11.87 23.08 3.73
C TYR A 422 -13.08 23.90 3.18
N PRO A 423 -13.28 25.16 3.61
CA PRO A 423 -14.26 26.04 2.98
C PRO A 423 -13.80 26.34 1.55
N HIS A 424 -14.59 25.94 0.56
CA HIS A 424 -14.32 26.20 -0.86
C HIS A 424 -14.04 27.70 -1.10
N VAL A 425 -12.77 28.07 -1.29
CA VAL A 425 -12.39 29.35 -1.88
C VAL A 425 -12.12 29.11 -3.36
N PRO A 426 -12.92 29.66 -4.30
CA PRO A 426 -12.64 29.54 -5.71
C PRO A 426 -11.29 30.20 -6.02
N LEU A 427 -10.34 29.42 -6.54
CA LEU A 427 -9.17 30.00 -7.20
C LEU A 427 -9.70 30.77 -8.42
N LEU A 428 -9.71 32.10 -8.35
CA LEU A 428 -9.93 32.95 -9.51
C LEU A 428 -8.77 32.72 -10.48
N MET A 429 -8.97 31.82 -11.45
CA MET A 429 -8.09 31.73 -12.61
C MET A 429 -8.38 32.91 -13.54
N PRO A 430 -7.42 33.80 -13.83
CA PRO A 430 -7.62 34.80 -14.88
C PRO A 430 -7.49 34.10 -16.23
N GLY A 431 -8.59 33.90 -16.96
CA GLY A 431 -8.48 33.37 -18.32
C GLY A 431 -9.73 32.90 -19.08
N SER A 432 -10.94 32.84 -18.51
CA SER A 432 -12.14 32.52 -19.32
C SER A 432 -12.98 33.78 -19.60
N THR A 433 -12.59 34.56 -20.60
CA THR A 433 -13.54 35.46 -21.26
C THR A 433 -14.46 34.62 -22.13
N THR A 434 -15.67 34.34 -21.63
CA THR A 434 -16.82 33.99 -22.47
C THR A 434 -17.24 35.26 -23.21
N ASN A 435 -16.88 35.37 -24.49
CA ASN A 435 -17.60 36.28 -25.38
C ASN A 435 -18.79 35.52 -25.94
N GLU A 436 -19.97 35.81 -25.39
CA GLU A 436 -21.23 35.68 -26.11
C GLU A 436 -21.31 36.84 -27.11
N TYR A 437 -21.39 36.54 -28.40
CA TYR A 437 -22.40 36.99 -29.37
C TYR A 437 -22.23 36.23 -30.68
#